data_AF-A0A8T5FEI5-F1
#
_entry.id   AF-A0A8T5FEI5-F1
#
_cell.length_a   1.000
_cell.length_b   1.000
_cell.length_c   1.000
_cell.angle_alpha   90.00
_cell.angle_beta   90.00
_cell.angle_gamma   90.00
#
_symmetry.space_group_name_H-M   'P 1'
#
loop_
_entity.id
_entity.type
_entity.pdbx_description
1 polymer ?
#
loop_
_entity_poly.entity_id
_entity_poly.type
_entity_poly.pdbx_seq_one_letter_code
_entity_poly.pdbx_strand_id
1 'polypeptide(L)'
;EYYGRYSANLASMSAEILIESAENFSKKGIDVRVIVEALISAGVASCIAGSSRPCSGAEHLFSHAVDHLKFGVGLHGEKCGIGSIMIAKLQGQNWKKIVKTLKNSGAPTTAKEIGLKPKILAKALVMAQSLRPERYTILKEVKMTEKDALKLAKSTGVL
;
A
#
# COMPACT_ATOMS: atom_id res chain seq x y z
N GLU A 1 3.62 -21.75 5.67
CA GLU A 1 4.60 -20.68 5.37
C GLU A 1 5.23 -20.27 6.71
N TYR A 2 6.55 -20.11 6.78
CA TYR A 2 7.21 -19.63 8.01
C TYR A 2 6.78 -18.17 8.27
N TYR A 3 6.32 -17.88 9.48
CA TYR A 3 6.00 -16.52 9.90
C TYR A 3 7.13 -15.96 10.76
N GLY A 4 7.94 -15.07 10.18
CA GLY A 4 8.99 -14.36 10.90
C GLY A 4 8.41 -13.29 11.82
N ARG A 5 8.04 -13.66 13.06
CA ARG A 5 7.46 -12.72 14.05
C ARG A 5 8.34 -11.49 14.27
N TYR A 6 9.65 -11.67 14.36
CA TYR A 6 10.61 -10.57 14.52
C TYR A 6 10.57 -9.61 13.33
N SER A 7 10.66 -10.13 12.10
CA SER A 7 10.59 -9.30 10.90
C SER A 7 9.26 -8.58 10.74
N ALA A 8 8.14 -9.23 11.08
CA ALA A 8 6.83 -8.61 11.03
C ALA A 8 6.70 -7.45 12.02
N ASN A 9 7.15 -7.64 13.26
CA ASN A 9 7.13 -6.59 14.28
C ASN A 9 8.05 -5.42 13.90
N LEU A 10 9.23 -5.70 13.37
CA LEU A 10 10.17 -4.66 12.93
C LEU A 10 9.59 -3.78 11.82
N ALA A 11 8.96 -4.41 10.81
CA ALA A 11 8.28 -3.69 9.74
C ALA A 11 7.07 -2.89 10.25
N SER A 12 6.25 -3.47 11.13
CA SER A 12 5.09 -2.79 11.74
C SER A 12 5.51 -1.55 12.53
N MET A 13 6.52 -1.70 13.40
CA MET A 13 7.06 -0.60 14.20
C MET A 13 7.56 0.55 13.31
N SER A 14 8.20 0.22 12.18
CA SER A 14 8.68 1.23 11.23
C SER A 14 7.53 2.04 10.62
N ALA A 15 6.43 1.38 10.27
CA ALA A 15 5.23 2.05 9.76
C ALA A 15 4.52 2.86 10.85
N GLU A 16 4.45 2.37 12.09
CA GLU A 16 3.85 3.05 13.23
C GLU A 16 4.57 4.36 13.56
N ILE A 17 5.91 4.35 13.60
CA ILE A 17 6.73 5.55 13.82
C ILE A 17 6.42 6.62 12.76
N LEU A 18 6.28 6.24 11.49
CA LEU A 18 5.93 7.19 10.42
C LEU A 18 4.50 7.71 10.54
N ILE A 19 3.55 6.85 10.92
CA ILE A 19 2.15 7.25 11.13
C ILE A 19 2.05 8.29 12.26
N GLU A 20 2.79 8.11 13.35
CA GLU A 20 2.85 9.05 14.47
C GLU A 20 3.58 10.35 14.07
N SER A 21 4.70 10.23 13.38
CA SER A 21 5.51 11.37 12.92
C SER A 21 4.77 12.23 11.90
N ALA A 22 3.88 11.64 11.09
CA ALA A 22 3.16 12.34 10.03
C ALA A 22 2.36 13.55 10.55
N GLU A 23 1.84 13.53 11.78
CA GLU A 23 1.13 14.70 12.34
C GLU A 23 2.01 15.95 12.45
N ASN A 24 3.33 15.76 12.56
CA ASN A 24 4.30 16.85 12.59
C ASN A 24 4.74 17.28 11.18
N PHE A 25 4.72 16.40 10.18
CA PHE A 25 5.18 16.71 8.82
C PHE A 25 4.41 17.87 8.18
N SER A 26 3.10 17.91 8.38
CA SER A 26 2.26 18.99 7.85
C SER A 26 2.50 20.35 8.53
N LYS A 27 3.09 20.37 9.73
CA LYS A 27 3.34 21.58 10.53
C LYS A 27 4.78 22.09 10.42
N LYS A 28 5.74 21.16 10.43
CA LYS A 28 7.18 21.46 10.57
C LYS A 28 7.99 21.09 9.32
N GLY A 29 7.34 20.53 8.30
CA GLY A 29 8.00 19.95 7.14
C GLY A 29 8.35 18.48 7.36
N ILE A 30 8.64 17.79 6.26
CA ILE A 30 9.00 16.37 6.27
C ILE A 30 10.35 16.18 6.95
N ASP A 31 10.40 15.31 7.97
CA ASP A 31 11.66 14.83 8.53
C ASP A 31 12.16 13.67 7.65
N VAL A 32 13.18 13.95 6.84
CA VAL A 32 13.74 12.96 5.92
C VAL A 32 14.44 11.84 6.68
N ARG A 33 15.04 12.13 7.86
CA ARG A 33 15.79 11.14 8.64
C ARG A 33 14.87 10.02 9.10
N VAL A 34 13.72 10.34 9.68
CA VAL A 34 12.78 9.32 10.16
C VAL A 34 12.25 8.44 9.02
N ILE A 35 12.02 9.02 7.84
CA ILE A 35 11.62 8.27 6.64
C ILE A 35 12.72 7.30 6.21
N VAL A 36 13.96 7.77 6.12
CA VAL A 36 15.11 6.94 5.71
C VAL A 36 15.35 5.81 6.73
N GLU A 37 15.29 6.09 8.03
CA GLU A 37 15.44 5.08 9.08
C GLU A 37 14.35 4.01 9.01
N ALA A 38 13.09 4.40 8.77
CA ALA A 38 11.99 3.47 8.56
C ALA A 38 12.19 2.59 7.31
N LEU A 39 12.71 3.16 6.21
CA LEU A 39 13.02 2.40 4.99
C LEU A 39 14.17 1.41 5.21
N ILE A 40 15.23 1.80 5.93
CA ILE A 40 16.33 0.89 6.30
C ILE A 40 15.80 -0.26 7.15
N SER A 41 14.98 0.05 8.16
CA SER A 41 14.37 -0.94 9.04
C SER A 41 13.47 -1.94 8.29
N ALA A 42 12.67 -1.47 7.33
CA ALA A 42 11.91 -2.33 6.43
C ALA A 42 12.82 -3.25 5.57
N GLY A 43 13.95 -2.73 5.09
CA GLY A 43 14.97 -3.53 4.41
C GLY A 43 15.54 -4.64 5.30
N VAL A 44 15.94 -4.30 6.54
CA VAL A 44 16.44 -5.26 7.53
C VAL A 44 15.39 -6.32 7.86
N ALA A 45 14.11 -5.93 8.01
CA ALA A 45 13.01 -6.85 8.22
C ALA A 45 12.89 -7.87 7.07
N SER A 46 13.01 -7.42 5.82
CA SER A 46 12.99 -8.30 4.65
C SER A 46 14.18 -9.26 4.62
N CYS A 47 15.37 -8.81 5.01
CA CYS A 47 16.56 -9.66 5.13
C CYS A 47 16.37 -10.76 6.19
N ILE A 48 15.87 -10.39 7.38
CA ILE A 48 15.57 -11.36 8.46
C ILE A 48 14.54 -12.39 8.00
N ALA A 49 13.51 -11.96 7.25
CA ALA A 49 12.46 -12.84 6.75
C ALA A 49 12.93 -13.74 5.59
N GLY A 50 14.09 -13.48 4.98
CA GLY A 50 14.52 -14.12 3.74
C GLY A 50 13.55 -13.88 2.56
N SER A 51 12.71 -12.84 2.65
CA SER A 51 11.66 -12.55 1.68
C SER A 51 11.13 -11.14 1.85
N SER A 52 10.48 -10.60 0.82
CA SER A 52 9.80 -9.29 0.91
C SER A 52 8.48 -9.30 1.70
N ARG A 53 8.09 -10.46 2.26
CA ARG A 53 6.79 -10.65 2.92
C ARG A 53 6.44 -9.60 3.99
N PRO A 54 7.36 -9.17 4.89
CA PRO A 54 7.00 -8.18 5.92
C PRO A 54 6.73 -6.78 5.36
N CYS A 55 7.15 -6.49 4.13
CA CYS A 55 7.06 -5.15 3.53
C CYS A 55 6.24 -5.11 2.24
N SER A 56 5.78 -6.26 1.73
CA SER A 56 5.12 -6.38 0.43
C SER A 56 3.97 -7.38 0.45
N GLY A 57 2.74 -6.83 0.49
CA GLY A 57 1.47 -7.54 0.48
C GLY A 57 0.62 -7.23 -0.76
N ALA A 58 -0.70 -7.21 -0.59
CA ALA A 58 -1.66 -7.00 -1.68
C ALA A 58 -1.59 -5.59 -2.29
N GLU A 59 -1.22 -4.59 -1.51
CA GLU A 59 -1.00 -3.21 -1.94
C GLU A 59 0.15 -3.11 -2.95
N HIS A 60 1.21 -3.90 -2.78
CA HIS A 60 2.29 -4.01 -3.74
C HIS A 60 1.87 -4.79 -4.99
N LEU A 61 1.07 -5.85 -4.85
CA LEU A 61 0.53 -6.57 -6.02
C LEU A 61 -0.35 -5.65 -6.88
N PHE A 62 -1.13 -4.76 -6.26
CA PHE A 62 -1.87 -3.71 -6.97
C PHE A 62 -0.92 -2.76 -7.70
N SER A 63 0.14 -2.27 -7.04
CA SER A 63 1.15 -1.39 -7.65
C SER A 63 1.80 -2.03 -8.88
N HIS A 64 2.23 -3.29 -8.77
CA HIS A 64 2.79 -4.05 -9.89
C HIS A 64 1.78 -4.30 -11.01
N ALA A 65 0.52 -4.61 -10.68
CA ALA A 65 -0.53 -4.79 -11.68
C ALA A 65 -0.83 -3.50 -12.45
N VAL A 66 -0.76 -2.33 -11.80
CA VAL A 66 -0.83 -1.04 -12.50
C VAL A 66 0.33 -0.90 -13.48
N ASP A 67 1.56 -1.20 -13.07
CA ASP A 67 2.73 -1.10 -13.96
C ASP A 67 2.67 -2.08 -15.14
N HIS A 68 2.14 -3.29 -14.94
CA HIS A 68 1.90 -4.25 -16.02
C HIS A 68 0.85 -3.76 -17.03
N LEU A 69 -0.22 -3.12 -16.57
CA LEU A 69 -1.31 -2.65 -17.43
C LEU A 69 -1.01 -1.31 -18.10
N LYS A 70 -0.31 -0.42 -17.39
CA LYS A 70 0.05 0.91 -17.86
C LYS A 70 1.26 1.43 -17.07
N PHE A 71 2.45 1.15 -17.59
CA PHE A 71 3.71 1.66 -17.06
C PHE A 71 3.75 3.21 -17.03
N GLY A 72 4.47 3.77 -16.07
CA GLY A 72 4.70 5.21 -15.94
C GLY A 72 3.57 6.01 -15.29
N VAL A 73 2.54 5.35 -14.76
CA VAL A 73 1.48 6.01 -13.97
C VAL A 73 1.88 6.05 -12.50
N GLY A 74 2.14 7.24 -11.98
CA GLY A 74 2.56 7.48 -10.59
C GLY A 74 3.88 6.81 -10.21
N LEU A 75 4.47 7.26 -9.11
CA LEU A 75 5.62 6.63 -8.50
C LEU A 75 5.21 5.34 -7.77
N HIS A 76 6.17 4.44 -7.55
CA HIS A 76 5.91 3.17 -6.87
C HIS A 76 5.26 3.35 -5.50
N GLY A 77 5.81 4.24 -4.66
CA GLY A 77 5.28 4.53 -3.33
C GLY A 77 3.86 5.12 -3.33
N GLU A 78 3.52 5.93 -4.33
CA GLU A 78 2.19 6.50 -4.49
C GLU A 78 1.15 5.42 -4.82
N LYS A 79 1.47 4.53 -5.76
CA LYS A 79 0.64 3.38 -6.09
C LYS A 79 0.46 2.45 -4.90
N CYS A 80 1.53 2.15 -4.18
CA CYS A 80 1.47 1.34 -2.95
C CYS A 80 0.60 2.02 -1.88
N GLY A 81 0.74 3.33 -1.66
CA GLY A 81 -0.09 4.08 -0.71
C GLY A 81 -1.59 4.03 -1.06
N ILE A 82 -1.94 4.27 -2.33
CA ILE A 82 -3.32 4.15 -2.82
C ILE A 82 -3.84 2.71 -2.68
N GLY A 83 -3.01 1.72 -3.02
CA GLY A 83 -3.31 0.30 -2.79
C GLY A 83 -3.61 0.02 -1.32
N SER A 84 -2.77 0.50 -0.39
CA SER A 84 -2.91 0.31 1.04
C SER A 84 -4.25 0.80 1.58
N ILE A 85 -4.77 1.93 1.08
CA ILE A 85 -6.10 2.43 1.46
C ILE A 85 -7.18 1.39 1.13
N MET A 86 -7.18 0.86 -0.09
CA MET A 86 -8.19 -0.09 -0.55
C MET A 86 -8.05 -1.45 0.15
N ILE A 87 -6.81 -1.95 0.28
CA ILE A 87 -6.51 -3.23 0.92
C ILE A 87 -6.83 -3.19 2.43
N ALA A 88 -6.50 -2.11 3.13
CA ALA A 88 -6.84 -1.95 4.54
C ALA A 88 -8.37 -2.01 4.74
N LYS A 89 -9.15 -1.43 3.82
CA LYS A 89 -10.62 -1.55 3.90
C LYS A 89 -11.10 -2.99 3.73
N LEU A 90 -10.54 -3.75 2.78
CA LEU A 90 -10.87 -5.17 2.61
C LEU A 90 -10.51 -6.01 3.84
N GLN A 91 -9.44 -5.65 4.54
CA GLN A 91 -9.01 -6.31 5.78
C GLN A 91 -9.77 -5.83 7.03
N GLY A 92 -10.76 -4.93 6.91
CA GLY A 92 -11.48 -4.37 8.04
C GLY A 92 -10.65 -3.43 8.93
N GLN A 93 -9.51 -2.95 8.43
CA GLN A 93 -8.60 -2.05 9.15
C GLN A 93 -9.00 -0.58 8.99
N ASN A 94 -8.36 0.29 9.77
CA ASN A 94 -8.58 1.73 9.75
C ASN A 94 -7.91 2.42 8.54
N TRP A 95 -8.48 2.21 7.35
CA TRP A 95 -8.02 2.83 6.11
C TRP A 95 -8.06 4.37 6.15
N LYS A 96 -8.93 4.96 6.97
CA LYS A 96 -8.99 6.43 7.16
C LYS A 96 -7.72 6.96 7.83
N LYS A 97 -7.10 6.18 8.73
CA LYS A 97 -5.80 6.52 9.34
C LYS A 97 -4.72 6.61 8.26
N ILE A 98 -4.69 5.65 7.33
CA ILE A 98 -3.76 5.65 6.18
C ILE A 98 -3.97 6.90 5.31
N VAL A 99 -5.22 7.23 4.97
CA VAL A 99 -5.54 8.46 4.21
C VAL A 99 -5.02 9.71 4.93
N LYS A 100 -5.26 9.83 6.26
CA LYS A 100 -4.77 10.95 7.06
C LYS A 100 -3.24 11.04 7.03
N THR A 101 -2.55 9.92 7.23
CA THR A 101 -1.08 9.84 7.23
C THR A 101 -0.48 10.25 5.88
N LEU A 102 -1.03 9.74 4.77
CA LEU A 102 -0.56 10.08 3.42
C LEU A 102 -0.74 11.58 3.14
N LYS A 103 -1.93 12.14 3.43
CA LYS A 103 -2.20 13.58 3.25
C LYS A 103 -1.26 14.45 4.08
N ASN A 104 -1.04 14.06 5.35
CA ASN A 104 -0.13 14.77 6.23
C ASN A 104 1.34 14.74 5.75
N SER A 105 1.69 13.73 4.95
CA SER A 105 3.01 13.58 4.34
C SER A 105 3.10 14.19 2.93
N GLY A 106 2.03 14.84 2.45
CA GLY A 106 1.97 15.38 1.08
C GLY A 106 1.84 14.33 -0.03
N ALA A 107 1.56 13.07 0.32
CA ALA A 107 1.41 11.98 -0.63
C ALA A 107 -0.02 11.91 -1.19
N PRO A 108 -0.19 11.49 -2.46
CA PRO A 108 -1.50 11.36 -3.08
C PRO A 108 -2.35 10.28 -2.42
N THR A 109 -3.67 10.47 -2.44
CA THR A 109 -4.65 9.54 -1.87
C THR A 109 -5.72 9.09 -2.86
N THR A 110 -5.74 9.66 -4.05
CA THR A 110 -6.72 9.40 -5.10
C THR A 110 -6.04 8.97 -6.39
N ALA A 111 -6.75 8.20 -7.21
CA ALA A 111 -6.25 7.79 -8.52
C ALA A 111 -6.00 9.00 -9.45
N LYS A 112 -6.81 10.06 -9.30
CA LYS A 112 -6.70 11.28 -10.12
C LYS A 112 -5.38 12.01 -9.90
N GLU A 113 -4.91 12.11 -8.66
CA GLU A 113 -3.66 12.81 -8.31
C GLU A 113 -2.43 12.21 -9.01
N ILE A 114 -2.44 10.91 -9.29
CA ILE A 114 -1.33 10.22 -10.00
C ILE A 114 -1.64 9.93 -11.48
N GLY A 115 -2.74 10.46 -12.03
CA GLY A 115 -3.15 10.21 -13.42
C GLY A 115 -3.61 8.77 -13.71
N LEU A 116 -4.00 8.01 -12.68
CA LEU A 116 -4.49 6.65 -12.82
C LEU A 116 -5.97 6.64 -13.21
N LYS A 117 -6.25 6.15 -14.42
CA LYS A 117 -7.64 6.05 -14.93
C LYS A 117 -8.44 5.00 -14.14
N PRO A 118 -9.71 5.26 -13.78
CA PRO A 118 -10.57 4.33 -13.04
C PRO A 118 -10.61 2.90 -13.62
N LYS A 119 -10.66 2.78 -14.95
CA LYS A 119 -10.67 1.49 -15.65
C LYS A 119 -9.37 0.70 -15.45
N ILE A 120 -8.22 1.38 -15.40
CA ILE A 120 -6.92 0.73 -15.16
C ILE A 120 -6.82 0.32 -13.69
N LEU A 121 -7.27 1.17 -12.76
CA LEU A 121 -7.35 0.81 -11.34
C LEU A 121 -8.17 -0.46 -11.12
N ALA A 122 -9.36 -0.52 -11.71
CA ALA A 122 -10.26 -1.67 -11.57
C ALA A 122 -9.61 -2.96 -12.11
N LYS A 123 -9.04 -2.89 -13.31
CA LYS A 123 -8.29 -4.02 -13.91
C LYS A 123 -7.08 -4.44 -13.08
N ALA A 124 -6.35 -3.48 -12.51
CA ALA A 124 -5.18 -3.76 -11.68
C ALA A 124 -5.57 -4.53 -10.41
N LEU A 125 -6.67 -4.16 -9.74
CA LEU A 125 -7.17 -4.91 -8.58
C LEU A 125 -7.62 -6.33 -8.95
N VAL A 126 -8.24 -6.52 -10.12
CA VAL A 126 -8.62 -7.85 -10.60
C VAL A 126 -7.37 -8.70 -10.89
N MET A 127 -6.39 -8.15 -11.60
CA MET A 127 -5.13 -8.82 -11.96
C MET A 127 -4.27 -9.13 -10.73
N ALA A 128 -4.25 -8.25 -9.73
CA ALA A 128 -3.45 -8.43 -8.52
C ALA A 128 -3.77 -9.72 -7.74
N GLN A 129 -4.97 -10.28 -7.91
CA GLN A 129 -5.40 -11.55 -7.30
C GLN A 129 -4.54 -12.76 -7.75
N SER A 130 -4.01 -12.71 -8.98
CA SER A 130 -3.28 -13.84 -9.59
C SER A 130 -1.81 -13.55 -9.92
N LEU A 131 -1.33 -12.33 -9.65
CA LEU A 131 0.03 -11.91 -10.02
C LEU A 131 1.14 -12.72 -9.34
N ARG A 132 0.91 -13.15 -8.09
CA ARG A 132 1.81 -14.03 -7.32
C ARG A 132 1.01 -15.15 -6.65
N PRO A 133 0.68 -16.23 -7.39
CA PRO A 133 -0.20 -17.28 -6.88
C PRO A 133 0.37 -18.02 -5.67
N GLU A 134 1.69 -18.04 -5.49
CA GLU A 134 2.38 -18.58 -4.32
C GLU A 134 2.18 -17.73 -3.05
N ARG A 135 1.81 -16.45 -3.20
CA ARG A 135 1.70 -15.49 -2.11
C ARG A 135 0.24 -15.28 -1.70
N TYR A 136 -0.15 -15.82 -0.54
CA TYR A 136 -1.49 -15.58 0.00
C TYR A 136 -1.68 -14.13 0.47
N THR A 137 -2.79 -13.50 0.11
CA THR A 137 -3.19 -12.16 0.57
C THR A 137 -4.72 -12.09 0.71
N ILE A 138 -5.24 -10.99 1.27
CA ILE A 138 -6.69 -10.74 1.37
C ILE A 138 -7.42 -10.81 0.02
N LEU A 139 -6.69 -10.57 -1.09
CA LEU A 139 -7.25 -10.64 -2.43
C LEU A 139 -7.62 -12.08 -2.85
N LYS A 140 -7.16 -13.11 -2.13
CA LYS A 140 -7.59 -14.50 -2.36
C LYS A 140 -8.91 -14.85 -1.67
N GLU A 141 -9.32 -14.07 -0.66
CA GLU A 141 -10.57 -14.25 0.09
C GLU A 141 -11.77 -13.55 -0.56
N VAL A 142 -11.51 -12.78 -1.62
CA VAL A 142 -12.54 -12.03 -2.34
C VAL A 142 -12.50 -12.40 -3.80
N LYS A 143 -13.66 -12.47 -4.44
CA LYS A 143 -13.76 -12.57 -5.91
C LYS A 143 -13.88 -11.17 -6.48
N MET A 144 -12.76 -10.47 -6.61
CA MET A 144 -12.75 -9.09 -7.10
C MET A 144 -13.09 -9.07 -8.60
N THR A 145 -14.19 -8.40 -8.94
CA THR A 145 -14.52 -8.01 -10.32
C THR A 145 -14.19 -6.54 -10.56
N GLU A 146 -14.16 -6.08 -11.82
CA GLU A 146 -13.95 -4.64 -12.11
C GLU A 146 -15.04 -3.78 -11.44
N LYS A 147 -16.28 -4.27 -11.36
CA LYS A 147 -17.40 -3.59 -10.69
C LYS A 147 -17.16 -3.46 -9.19
N ASP A 148 -16.71 -4.53 -8.55
CA ASP A 148 -16.40 -4.54 -7.12
C ASP A 148 -15.20 -3.64 -6.80
N ALA A 149 -14.18 -3.65 -7.66
CA ALA A 149 -13.01 -2.80 -7.54
C ALA A 149 -13.38 -1.31 -7.61
N LEU A 150 -14.24 -0.92 -8.56
CA LEU A 150 -14.75 0.45 -8.64
C LEU A 150 -15.58 0.83 -7.41
N LYS A 151 -16.42 -0.09 -6.90
CA LYS A 151 -17.20 0.13 -5.67
C LYS A 151 -16.28 0.32 -4.46
N LEU A 152 -15.25 -0.52 -4.32
CA LEU A 152 -14.25 -0.43 -3.25
C LEU A 152 -13.53 0.92 -3.29
N ALA A 153 -13.02 1.32 -4.46
CA ALA A 153 -12.29 2.55 -4.65
C ALA A 153 -13.14 3.80 -4.36
N LYS A 154 -14.40 3.83 -4.82
CA LYS A 154 -15.35 4.91 -4.46
C LYS A 154 -15.63 4.96 -2.98
N SER A 155 -15.83 3.79 -2.36
CA SER A 155 -16.15 3.70 -0.93
C SER A 155 -14.99 4.05 0.01
N THR A 156 -13.77 4.19 -0.54
CA THR A 156 -12.55 4.64 0.16
C THR A 156 -12.16 6.06 -0.21
N GLY A 157 -12.86 6.70 -1.14
CA GLY A 157 -12.49 8.02 -1.67
C GLY A 157 -11.23 8.00 -2.56
N VAL A 158 -10.76 6.82 -2.98
CA VAL A 158 -9.67 6.69 -3.97
C VAL A 158 -10.16 7.09 -5.37
N LEU A 159 -11.44 6.85 -5.65
CA LEU A 159 -12.15 7.27 -6.87
C LEU A 159 -13.32 8.18 -6.55
#